data_AF-A0A2E0TBT8-F1
#
_entry.id   AF-A0A2E0TBT8-F1
#
_cell.length_a   1.000
_cell.length_b   1.000
_cell.length_c   1.000
_cell.angle_alpha   90.00
_cell.angle_beta   90.00
_cell.angle_gamma   90.00
#
_symmetry.space_group_name_H-M   'P 1'
#
loop_
_entity.id
_entity.type
_entity.pdbx_description
1 polymer ?
#
loop_
_entity_poly.entity_id
_entity_poly.type
_entity_poly.pdbx_seq_one_letter_code
_entity_poly.pdbx_strand_id
1 'polypeptide(L)'
;MRRLFSSAYRRARRAEGRGEYREAAALYAEADAPEEAANALLFAAARAEELDARLDAYRDALRWLPEDHPRVEEVEAQIGLAILDEAQRRGAHGADEKRRLEDAAARLERVGKPSEAATAYEILGRHEDMARCLQAAGDVERLEALLEETTEEARRERRLRRLIGDYEMAMAVGARIEARTALRDAIELAPEDRSVADLLRRLEGRFPPSRRLELRVDGRAVSFVGEDAVEVGRDADLVVRGASVSRRHTRLGREGDDLIVTDLDSRNGTLLRGVPVAGEVRVQGGTEIGLGDDVTLKVEPAGEGLRVTVVDGLDRDLVALVGRGELRLEGLAAALSFPGGHATITPDRGAAAELGRQKVAAPVVLLEGDQLTIDGVRVEVP
;
A
#
# COMPACT_ATOMS: atom_id res chain seq x y z
N MET A 1 17.60 -75.35 3.69
CA MET A 1 18.21 -76.03 4.86
C MET A 1 19.70 -75.68 5.10
N ARG A 2 20.49 -75.18 4.11
CA ARG A 2 21.90 -74.76 4.31
C ARG A 2 22.09 -73.41 5.04
N ARG A 3 21.15 -72.46 4.95
CA ARG A 3 21.26 -71.09 5.54
C ARG A 3 21.30 -71.06 7.07
N LEU A 4 20.50 -71.89 7.74
CA LEU A 4 20.39 -71.96 9.21
C LEU A 4 21.65 -72.47 9.94
N PHE A 5 22.59 -73.09 9.22
CA PHE A 5 23.84 -73.62 9.78
C PHE A 5 25.05 -72.71 9.55
N SER A 6 24.89 -71.57 8.86
CA SER A 6 25.95 -70.57 8.70
C SER A 6 26.31 -69.94 10.06
N SER A 7 27.61 -69.84 10.33
CA SER A 7 28.12 -69.13 11.52
C SER A 7 27.68 -67.66 11.53
N ALA A 8 27.68 -67.02 10.36
CA ALA A 8 27.25 -65.63 10.19
C ALA A 8 25.76 -65.45 10.52
N TYR A 9 24.89 -66.34 10.03
CA TYR A 9 23.45 -66.27 10.31
C TYR A 9 23.13 -66.38 11.81
N ARG A 10 23.81 -67.29 12.53
CA ARG A 10 23.64 -67.40 14.00
C ARG A 10 24.15 -66.19 14.77
N ARG A 11 25.24 -65.56 14.29
CA ARG A 11 25.74 -64.30 14.85
C ARG A 11 24.75 -63.16 14.59
N ALA A 12 24.18 -63.08 13.39
CA ALA A 12 23.15 -62.09 13.03
C ALA A 12 21.95 -62.15 13.98
N ARG A 13 21.38 -63.35 14.22
CA ARG A 13 20.28 -63.55 15.18
C ARG A 13 20.62 -63.11 16.61
N ARG A 14 21.88 -63.28 17.04
CA ARG A 14 22.32 -62.83 18.37
C ARG A 14 22.45 -61.31 18.44
N ALA A 15 22.97 -60.66 17.40
CA ALA A 15 23.05 -59.20 17.31
C ALA A 15 21.64 -58.57 17.28
N GLU A 16 20.73 -59.15 16.48
CA GLU A 16 19.32 -58.76 16.43
C GLU A 16 18.66 -58.86 17.82
N GLY A 17 18.89 -59.96 18.55
CA GLY A 17 18.39 -60.13 19.92
C GLY A 17 18.97 -59.15 20.95
N ARG A 18 20.11 -58.52 20.67
CA ARG A 18 20.68 -57.42 21.48
C ARG A 18 20.20 -56.04 21.03
N GLY A 19 19.43 -55.95 19.94
CA GLY A 19 19.00 -54.68 19.34
C GLY A 19 20.07 -54.00 18.47
N GLU A 20 21.15 -54.71 18.13
CA GLU A 20 22.24 -54.20 17.29
C GLU A 20 21.92 -54.42 15.80
N TYR A 21 20.86 -53.77 15.34
CA TYR A 21 20.23 -54.08 14.04
C TYR A 21 21.10 -53.80 12.81
N ARG A 22 21.96 -52.77 12.83
CA ARG A 22 22.92 -52.51 11.73
C ARG A 22 24.01 -53.60 11.65
N GLU A 23 24.48 -54.08 12.81
CA GLU A 23 25.42 -55.20 12.86
C GLU A 23 24.73 -56.49 12.37
N ALA A 24 23.49 -56.73 12.80
CA ALA A 24 22.71 -57.86 12.34
C ALA A 24 22.52 -57.85 10.81
N ALA A 25 22.24 -56.69 10.21
CA ALA A 25 22.09 -56.53 8.77
C ALA A 25 23.37 -56.91 8.00
N ALA A 26 24.53 -56.44 8.44
CA ALA A 26 25.82 -56.79 7.83
C ALA A 26 26.08 -58.31 7.90
N LEU A 27 25.77 -58.93 9.03
CA LEU A 27 25.94 -60.38 9.22
C LEU A 27 24.92 -61.21 8.42
N TYR A 28 23.72 -60.70 8.19
CA TYR A 28 22.75 -61.31 7.27
C TYR A 28 23.21 -61.22 5.81
N ALA A 29 23.78 -60.07 5.41
CA ALA A 29 24.39 -59.93 4.09
C ALA A 29 25.55 -60.92 3.86
N GLU A 30 26.46 -61.08 4.84
CA GLU A 30 27.51 -62.11 4.81
C GLU A 30 26.96 -63.54 4.68
N ALA A 31 25.75 -63.77 5.19
CA ALA A 31 25.08 -65.07 5.16
C ALA A 31 24.23 -65.30 3.88
N ASP A 32 24.28 -64.40 2.90
CA ASP A 32 23.45 -64.43 1.68
C ASP A 32 21.94 -64.46 2.01
N ALA A 33 21.55 -63.61 2.96
CA ALA A 33 20.21 -63.45 3.49
C ALA A 33 19.73 -61.97 3.33
N PRO A 34 19.50 -61.51 2.09
CA PRO A 34 19.23 -60.09 1.80
C PRO A 34 17.91 -59.59 2.38
N GLU A 35 16.87 -60.43 2.43
CA GLU A 35 15.57 -60.04 3.02
C GLU A 35 15.69 -59.87 4.54
N GLU A 36 16.42 -60.75 5.22
CA GLU A 36 16.72 -60.62 6.64
C GLU A 36 17.62 -59.40 6.93
N ALA A 37 18.55 -59.07 6.03
CA ALA A 37 19.36 -57.85 6.12
C ALA A 37 18.50 -56.58 6.02
N ALA A 38 17.58 -56.54 5.03
CA ALA A 38 16.62 -55.46 4.88
C ALA A 38 15.73 -55.33 6.13
N ASN A 39 15.19 -56.43 6.65
CA ASN A 39 14.37 -56.45 7.86
C ASN A 39 15.10 -55.89 9.08
N ALA A 40 16.36 -56.28 9.29
CA ALA A 40 17.16 -55.74 10.37
C ALA A 40 17.32 -54.21 10.21
N LEU A 41 17.58 -53.70 9.00
CA LEU A 41 17.67 -52.25 8.76
C LEU A 41 16.35 -51.51 9.01
N LEU A 42 15.20 -52.11 8.72
CA LEU A 42 13.90 -51.53 9.05
C LEU A 42 13.67 -51.43 10.56
N PHE A 43 14.11 -52.42 11.34
CA PHE A 43 14.11 -52.31 12.81
C PHE A 43 15.10 -51.26 13.32
N ALA A 44 16.24 -51.08 12.64
CA ALA A 44 17.17 -50.00 12.95
C ALA A 44 16.52 -48.63 12.72
N ALA A 45 15.82 -48.45 11.60
CA ALA A 45 15.10 -47.22 11.28
C ALA A 45 14.02 -46.90 12.33
N ALA A 46 13.21 -47.91 12.70
CA ALA A 46 12.14 -47.76 13.70
C ALA A 46 12.65 -47.32 15.09
N ARG A 47 13.93 -47.53 15.40
CA ARG A 47 14.56 -47.15 16.66
C ARG A 47 15.43 -45.89 16.57
N ALA A 48 15.64 -45.36 15.37
CA ALA A 48 16.43 -44.16 15.19
C ALA A 48 15.66 -42.94 15.70
N GLU A 49 16.28 -42.20 16.61
CA GLU A 49 15.75 -40.94 17.16
C GLU A 49 15.87 -39.80 16.14
N GLU A 50 17.04 -39.70 15.50
CA GLU A 50 17.35 -38.69 14.48
C GLU A 50 16.80 -39.06 13.11
N LEU A 51 16.23 -38.07 12.41
CA LEU A 51 15.66 -38.25 11.07
C LEU A 51 16.70 -38.78 10.08
N ASP A 52 17.89 -38.19 10.01
CA ASP A 52 18.92 -38.62 9.04
C ASP A 52 19.33 -40.08 9.29
N ALA A 53 19.50 -40.50 10.55
CA ALA A 53 19.83 -41.88 10.88
C ALA A 53 18.70 -42.86 10.49
N ARG A 54 17.44 -42.43 10.61
CA ARG A 54 16.26 -43.19 10.16
C ARG A 54 16.24 -43.32 8.64
N LEU A 55 16.44 -42.21 7.92
CA LEU A 55 16.45 -42.18 6.45
C LEU A 55 17.58 -43.02 5.86
N ASP A 56 18.76 -42.99 6.47
CA ASP A 56 19.89 -43.81 6.03
C ASP A 56 19.59 -45.30 6.19
N ALA A 57 18.97 -45.70 7.31
CA ALA A 57 18.56 -47.09 7.51
C ALA A 57 17.50 -47.55 6.48
N TYR A 58 16.53 -46.70 6.12
CA TYR A 58 15.58 -47.01 5.04
C TYR A 58 16.25 -47.12 3.67
N ARG A 59 17.14 -46.19 3.32
CA ARG A 59 17.89 -46.23 2.05
C ARG A 59 18.77 -47.45 1.94
N ASP A 60 19.44 -47.84 3.03
CA ASP A 60 20.22 -49.07 3.07
C ASP A 60 19.33 -50.31 2.95
N ALA A 61 18.13 -50.32 3.54
CA ALA A 61 17.18 -51.43 3.39
C ALA A 61 16.75 -51.61 1.93
N LEU A 62 16.46 -50.51 1.22
CA LEU A 62 16.10 -50.54 -0.20
C LEU A 62 17.19 -51.15 -1.09
N ARG A 63 18.47 -51.00 -0.74
CA ARG A 63 19.59 -51.61 -1.51
C ARG A 63 19.58 -53.14 -1.48
N TRP A 64 18.92 -53.74 -0.49
CA TRP A 64 18.82 -55.20 -0.33
C TRP A 64 17.53 -55.78 -0.90
N LEU A 65 16.57 -54.94 -1.29
CA LEU A 65 15.29 -55.36 -1.85
C LEU A 65 15.31 -55.19 -3.38
N PRO A 66 14.96 -56.25 -4.15
CA PRO A 66 14.69 -56.10 -5.59
C PRO A 66 13.60 -55.06 -5.87
N GLU A 67 13.64 -54.39 -7.02
CA GLU A 67 12.69 -53.32 -7.38
C GLU A 67 11.22 -53.79 -7.37
N ASP A 68 10.97 -55.06 -7.73
CA ASP A 68 9.65 -55.69 -7.76
C ASP A 68 9.21 -56.28 -6.41
N HIS A 69 10.04 -56.13 -5.38
CA HIS A 69 9.75 -56.68 -4.06
C HIS A 69 8.61 -55.89 -3.38
N PRO A 70 7.59 -56.55 -2.82
CA PRO A 70 6.38 -55.88 -2.29
C PRO A 70 6.64 -54.89 -1.15
N ARG A 71 7.79 -55.00 -0.47
CA ARG A 71 8.21 -54.08 0.59
C ARG A 71 8.85 -52.78 0.10
N VAL A 72 9.23 -52.67 -1.18
CA VAL A 72 9.86 -51.43 -1.69
C VAL A 72 8.91 -50.25 -1.52
N GLU A 73 7.65 -50.40 -1.93
CA GLU A 73 6.61 -49.37 -1.77
C GLU A 73 6.38 -49.01 -0.30
N GLU A 74 6.41 -50.01 0.59
CA GLU A 74 6.28 -49.79 2.04
C GLU A 74 7.43 -48.92 2.57
N VAL A 75 8.68 -49.23 2.22
CA VAL A 75 9.86 -48.49 2.69
C VAL A 75 9.90 -47.08 2.09
N GLU A 76 9.55 -46.95 0.82
CA GLU A 76 9.39 -45.66 0.13
C GLU A 76 8.33 -44.77 0.81
N ALA A 77 7.19 -45.36 1.20
CA ALA A 77 6.18 -44.66 1.99
C ALA A 77 6.73 -44.21 3.35
N GLN A 78 7.47 -45.07 4.07
CA GLN A 78 8.04 -44.71 5.37
C GLN A 78 9.07 -43.57 5.28
N ILE A 79 9.87 -43.53 4.22
CA ILE A 79 10.78 -42.40 3.93
C ILE A 79 9.97 -41.11 3.78
N GLY A 80 8.95 -41.13 2.92
CA GLY A 80 8.11 -39.96 2.66
C GLY A 80 7.40 -39.45 3.92
N LEU A 81 6.79 -40.35 4.69
CA LEU A 81 6.09 -40.04 5.93
C LEU A 81 7.02 -39.49 7.01
N ALA A 82 8.24 -40.04 7.16
CA ALA A 82 9.20 -39.55 8.15
C ALA A 82 9.64 -38.11 7.87
N ILE A 83 9.82 -37.75 6.60
CA ILE A 83 10.17 -36.38 6.20
C ILE A 83 8.97 -35.44 6.39
N LEU A 84 7.77 -35.89 6.01
CA LEU A 84 6.55 -35.11 6.20
C LEU A 84 6.28 -34.82 7.68
N ASP A 85 6.38 -35.82 8.55
CA ASP A 85 6.20 -35.66 10.00
C ASP A 85 7.17 -34.63 10.61
N GLU A 86 8.42 -34.65 10.18
CA GLU A 86 9.41 -33.66 10.62
C GLU A 86 9.03 -32.24 10.13
N ALA A 87 8.64 -32.12 8.86
CA ALA A 87 8.20 -30.85 8.29
C ALA A 87 6.92 -30.31 8.95
N GLN A 88 5.98 -31.18 9.36
CA GLN A 88 4.80 -30.77 10.12
C GLN A 88 5.16 -30.25 11.51
N ARG A 89 6.18 -30.83 12.16
CA ARG A 89 6.61 -30.42 13.51
C ARG A 89 7.46 -29.15 13.51
N ARG A 90 8.31 -28.95 12.49
CA ARG A 90 9.33 -27.87 12.48
C ARG A 90 9.19 -26.86 11.33
N GLY A 91 8.31 -27.12 10.37
CA GLY A 91 8.26 -26.39 9.11
C GLY A 91 9.36 -26.84 8.13
N ALA A 92 9.29 -26.35 6.90
CA ALA A 92 10.34 -26.49 5.89
C ALA A 92 10.74 -25.11 5.37
N HIS A 93 11.62 -24.43 6.11
CA HIS A 93 11.98 -23.04 5.85
C HIS A 93 13.22 -22.93 4.95
N GLY A 94 14.19 -23.83 5.12
CA GLY A 94 15.43 -23.87 4.34
C GLY A 94 15.27 -24.50 2.96
N ALA A 95 16.16 -24.14 2.03
CA ALA A 95 16.16 -24.70 0.68
C ALA A 95 16.35 -26.23 0.66
N ASP A 96 17.18 -26.75 1.55
CA ASP A 96 17.48 -28.18 1.65
C ASP A 96 16.29 -28.97 2.22
N GLU A 97 15.62 -28.42 3.24
CA GLU A 97 14.41 -28.99 3.83
C GLU A 97 13.27 -29.03 2.81
N LYS A 98 13.07 -27.94 2.05
CA LYS A 98 12.07 -27.87 0.98
C LYS A 98 12.34 -28.90 -0.11
N ARG A 99 13.59 -29.05 -0.57
CA ARG A 99 13.95 -30.09 -1.56
C ARG A 99 13.68 -31.50 -1.03
N ARG A 100 14.04 -31.78 0.23
CA ARG A 100 13.75 -33.09 0.86
C ARG A 100 12.24 -33.36 0.95
N LEU A 101 11.44 -32.35 1.30
CA LEU A 101 9.99 -32.48 1.40
C LEU A 101 9.33 -32.62 0.02
N GLU A 102 9.86 -31.97 -1.01
CA GLU A 102 9.43 -32.15 -2.40
C GLU A 102 9.69 -33.58 -2.88
N ASP A 103 10.89 -34.11 -2.63
CA ASP A 103 11.22 -35.51 -2.92
C ASP A 103 10.30 -36.49 -2.15
N ALA A 104 9.98 -36.16 -0.89
CA ALA A 104 9.06 -36.95 -0.07
C ALA A 104 7.63 -36.93 -0.63
N ALA A 105 7.12 -35.77 -1.04
CA ALA A 105 5.80 -35.63 -1.67
C ALA A 105 5.70 -36.49 -2.93
N ALA A 106 6.71 -36.41 -3.81
CA ALA A 106 6.76 -37.21 -5.04
C ALA A 106 6.86 -38.72 -4.76
N ARG A 107 7.52 -39.14 -3.68
CA ARG A 107 7.53 -40.55 -3.23
C ARG A 107 6.14 -40.99 -2.78
N LEU A 108 5.47 -40.18 -1.94
CA LEU A 108 4.12 -40.45 -1.44
C LEU A 108 3.09 -40.55 -2.57
N GLU A 109 3.15 -39.69 -3.58
CA GLU A 109 2.30 -39.82 -4.78
C GLU A 109 2.53 -41.15 -5.50
N ARG A 110 3.79 -41.53 -5.72
CA ARG A 110 4.15 -42.75 -6.46
C ARG A 110 3.65 -44.02 -5.79
N VAL A 111 3.68 -44.07 -4.45
CA VAL A 111 3.24 -45.23 -3.65
C VAL A 111 1.75 -45.16 -3.28
N GLY A 112 0.96 -44.30 -3.93
CA GLY A 112 -0.49 -44.25 -3.73
C GLY A 112 -0.93 -43.66 -2.39
N LYS A 113 -0.17 -42.71 -1.85
CA LYS A 113 -0.49 -41.92 -0.64
C LYS A 113 -0.79 -40.45 -0.97
N PRO A 114 -1.86 -40.18 -1.76
CA PRO A 114 -2.16 -38.83 -2.25
C PRO A 114 -2.56 -37.86 -1.14
N SER A 115 -3.23 -38.31 -0.07
CA SER A 115 -3.60 -37.44 1.06
C SER A 115 -2.37 -36.89 1.79
N GLU A 116 -1.36 -37.72 2.01
CA GLU A 116 -0.11 -37.30 2.66
C GLU A 116 0.75 -36.45 1.72
N ALA A 117 0.79 -36.77 0.43
CA ALA A 117 1.44 -35.93 -0.57
C ALA A 117 0.81 -34.52 -0.65
N ALA A 118 -0.53 -34.42 -0.61
CA ALA A 118 -1.23 -33.14 -0.57
C ALA A 118 -0.77 -32.27 0.61
N THR A 119 -0.66 -32.86 1.80
CA THR A 119 -0.17 -32.16 3.00
C THR A 119 1.29 -31.71 2.86
N ALA A 120 2.14 -32.49 2.19
CA ALA A 120 3.50 -32.06 1.88
C ALA A 120 3.53 -30.85 0.93
N TYR A 121 2.70 -30.86 -0.12
CA TYR A 121 2.58 -29.74 -1.06
C TYR A 121 1.94 -28.50 -0.44
N GLU A 122 1.03 -28.67 0.52
CA GLU A 122 0.48 -27.58 1.32
C GLU A 122 1.60 -26.83 2.09
N ILE A 123 2.47 -27.56 2.80
CA ILE A 123 3.63 -26.96 3.50
C ILE A 123 4.58 -26.25 2.52
N LEU A 124 4.70 -26.77 1.30
CA LEU A 124 5.53 -26.18 0.25
C LEU A 124 4.86 -24.99 -0.47
N GLY A 125 3.56 -24.74 -0.25
CA GLY A 125 2.79 -23.72 -0.98
C GLY A 125 2.55 -24.08 -2.46
N ARG A 126 2.56 -25.36 -2.82
CA ARG A 126 2.39 -25.84 -4.20
C ARG A 126 0.93 -26.21 -4.47
N HIS A 127 0.10 -25.19 -4.66
CA HIS A 127 -1.37 -25.34 -4.74
C HIS A 127 -1.82 -26.24 -5.90
N GLU A 128 -1.16 -26.20 -7.06
CA GLU A 128 -1.52 -27.06 -8.20
C GLU A 128 -1.27 -28.55 -7.91
N ASP A 129 -0.14 -28.87 -7.26
CA ASP A 129 0.20 -30.24 -6.88
C ASP A 129 -0.68 -30.74 -5.74
N MET A 130 -0.97 -29.87 -4.76
CA MET A 130 -1.92 -30.14 -3.70
C MET A 130 -3.31 -30.46 -4.27
N ALA A 131 -3.84 -29.63 -5.18
CA ALA A 131 -5.14 -29.85 -5.81
C ALA A 131 -5.21 -31.20 -6.54
N ARG A 132 -4.17 -31.55 -7.31
CA ARG A 132 -4.06 -32.85 -7.99
C ARG A 132 -4.09 -34.01 -6.98
N CYS A 133 -3.34 -33.89 -5.89
CA CYS A 133 -3.28 -34.93 -4.86
C CYS A 133 -4.61 -35.06 -4.11
N LEU A 134 -5.26 -33.97 -3.73
CA LEU A 134 -6.58 -33.98 -3.08
C LEU A 134 -7.65 -34.63 -3.97
N GLN A 135 -7.62 -34.33 -5.27
CA GLN A 135 -8.50 -34.99 -6.24
C GLN A 135 -8.24 -36.50 -6.32
N ALA A 136 -6.98 -36.94 -6.35
CA ALA A 136 -6.62 -38.35 -6.35
C ALA A 136 -7.01 -39.07 -5.04
N ALA A 137 -7.00 -38.35 -3.91
CA ALA A 137 -7.45 -38.85 -2.62
C ALA A 137 -8.98 -38.90 -2.47
N GLY A 138 -9.74 -38.22 -3.33
CA GLY A 138 -11.18 -38.02 -3.15
C GLY A 138 -11.52 -37.07 -1.98
N ASP A 139 -10.58 -36.22 -1.58
CA ASP A 139 -10.72 -35.27 -0.47
C ASP A 139 -11.38 -33.98 -0.99
N VAL A 140 -12.69 -34.07 -1.20
CA VAL A 140 -13.49 -32.99 -1.83
C VAL A 140 -13.50 -31.73 -0.98
N GLU A 141 -13.60 -31.86 0.34
CA GLU A 141 -13.71 -30.72 1.26
C GLU A 141 -12.45 -29.84 1.23
N ARG A 142 -11.26 -30.44 1.34
CA ARG A 142 -10.00 -29.66 1.24
C ARG A 142 -9.77 -29.12 -0.17
N LEU A 143 -10.20 -29.82 -1.21
CA LEU A 143 -10.09 -29.34 -2.59
C LEU A 143 -10.97 -28.12 -2.84
N GLU A 144 -12.22 -28.15 -2.39
CA GLU A 144 -13.14 -27.02 -2.49
C GLU A 144 -12.61 -25.80 -1.73
N ALA A 145 -12.11 -25.99 -0.50
CA ALA A 145 -11.50 -24.93 0.29
C ALA A 145 -10.29 -24.28 -0.43
N LEU A 146 -9.38 -25.09 -0.98
CA LEU A 146 -8.21 -24.60 -1.72
C LEU A 146 -8.60 -23.83 -3.00
N LEU A 147 -9.59 -24.34 -3.74
CA LEU A 147 -10.08 -23.68 -4.95
C LEU A 147 -10.79 -22.35 -4.60
N GLU A 148 -11.58 -22.32 -3.53
CA GLU A 148 -12.23 -21.10 -3.07
C GLU A 148 -11.19 -20.05 -2.67
N GLU A 149 -10.22 -20.41 -1.81
CA GLU A 149 -9.13 -19.54 -1.36
C GLU A 149 -8.36 -18.95 -2.55
N THR A 150 -7.88 -19.79 -3.48
CA THR A 150 -7.14 -19.33 -4.65
C THR A 150 -7.98 -18.43 -5.57
N THR A 151 -9.29 -18.68 -5.69
CA THR A 151 -10.17 -17.80 -6.47
C THR A 151 -10.41 -16.46 -5.80
N GLU A 152 -10.56 -16.42 -4.47
CA GLU A 152 -10.73 -15.19 -3.69
C GLU A 152 -9.45 -14.35 -3.71
N GLU A 153 -8.28 -14.97 -3.54
CA GLU A 153 -6.99 -14.30 -3.70
C GLU A 153 -6.85 -13.67 -5.10
N ALA A 154 -7.17 -14.42 -6.15
CA ALA A 154 -7.11 -13.91 -7.53
C ALA A 154 -8.14 -12.80 -7.81
N ARG A 155 -9.31 -12.83 -7.15
CA ARG A 155 -10.30 -11.74 -7.21
C ARG A 155 -9.80 -10.49 -6.49
N ARG A 156 -9.26 -10.65 -5.27
CA ARG A 156 -8.66 -9.59 -4.46
C ARG A 156 -7.53 -8.91 -5.21
N GLU A 157 -6.60 -9.67 -5.77
CA GLU A 157 -5.46 -9.13 -6.52
C GLU A 157 -5.91 -8.34 -7.77
N ARG A 158 -6.88 -8.84 -8.54
CA ARG A 158 -7.46 -8.11 -9.68
C ARG A 158 -8.13 -6.81 -9.27
N ARG A 159 -8.89 -6.83 -8.17
CA ARG A 159 -9.56 -5.63 -7.65
C ARG A 159 -8.54 -4.59 -7.16
N LEU A 160 -7.47 -5.02 -6.49
CA LEU A 160 -6.39 -4.14 -6.06
C LEU A 160 -5.70 -3.48 -7.27
N ARG A 161 -5.31 -4.25 -8.29
CA ARG A 161 -4.73 -3.70 -9.52
C ARG A 161 -5.64 -2.67 -10.18
N ARG A 162 -6.97 -2.92 -10.19
CA ARG A 162 -7.95 -1.99 -10.73
C ARG A 162 -7.96 -0.67 -9.94
N LEU A 163 -7.98 -0.73 -8.61
CA LEU A 163 -7.97 0.46 -7.75
C LEU A 163 -6.69 1.30 -7.91
N ILE A 164 -5.54 0.65 -8.08
CA ILE A 164 -4.28 1.35 -8.39
C ILE A 164 -4.37 2.04 -9.76
N GLY A 165 -4.91 1.36 -10.77
CA GLY A 165 -5.16 1.98 -12.08
C GLY A 165 -6.15 3.15 -12.02
N ASP A 166 -7.21 3.04 -11.22
CA ASP A 166 -8.18 4.11 -10.98
C ASP A 166 -7.49 5.32 -10.32
N TYR A 167 -6.61 5.10 -9.35
CA TYR A 167 -5.76 6.13 -8.73
C TYR A 167 -4.87 6.84 -9.78
N GLU A 168 -4.14 6.09 -10.60
CA GLU A 168 -3.22 6.65 -11.61
C GLU A 168 -3.98 7.50 -12.63
N MET A 169 -5.11 6.98 -13.13
CA MET A 169 -5.96 7.69 -14.08
C MET A 169 -6.51 8.99 -13.48
N ALA A 170 -7.04 8.91 -12.26
CA ALA A 170 -7.58 10.06 -11.55
C ALA A 170 -6.48 11.12 -11.28
N MET A 171 -5.26 10.69 -10.97
CA MET A 171 -4.11 11.59 -10.85
C MET A 171 -3.73 12.25 -12.17
N ALA A 172 -3.83 11.56 -13.31
CA ALA A 172 -3.49 12.15 -14.60
C ALA A 172 -4.44 13.31 -14.98
N VAL A 173 -5.72 13.20 -14.63
CA VAL A 173 -6.75 14.18 -15.03
C VAL A 173 -7.11 15.21 -13.96
N GLY A 174 -6.45 15.18 -12.80
CA GLY A 174 -6.69 16.13 -11.72
C GLY A 174 -7.85 15.79 -10.77
N ALA A 175 -8.40 14.57 -10.86
CA ALA A 175 -9.50 14.05 -10.04
C ALA A 175 -8.98 13.54 -8.68
N ARG A 176 -8.44 14.43 -7.84
CA ARG A 176 -7.66 14.04 -6.64
C ARG A 176 -8.50 13.42 -5.53
N ILE A 177 -9.78 13.73 -5.48
CA ILE A 177 -10.69 13.16 -4.48
C ILE A 177 -10.97 11.70 -4.82
N GLU A 178 -11.20 11.41 -6.10
CA GLU A 178 -11.36 10.07 -6.64
C GLU A 178 -10.07 9.26 -6.45
N ALA A 179 -8.90 9.86 -6.73
CA ALA A 179 -7.60 9.24 -6.48
C ALA A 179 -7.42 8.87 -5.00
N ARG A 180 -7.81 9.76 -4.08
CA ARG A 180 -7.77 9.50 -2.63
C ARG A 180 -8.72 8.38 -2.23
N THR A 181 -9.93 8.34 -2.78
CA THR A 181 -10.92 7.28 -2.52
C THR A 181 -10.41 5.93 -3.00
N ALA A 182 -9.88 5.85 -4.23
CA ALA A 182 -9.34 4.61 -4.78
C ALA A 182 -8.22 4.01 -3.91
N LEU A 183 -7.34 4.86 -3.36
CA LEU A 183 -6.30 4.41 -2.43
C LEU A 183 -6.86 3.95 -1.08
N ARG A 184 -7.90 4.61 -0.55
CA ARG A 184 -8.56 4.18 0.69
C ARG A 184 -9.22 2.81 0.53
N ASP A 185 -9.96 2.61 -0.56
CA ASP A 185 -10.58 1.33 -0.90
C ASP A 185 -9.51 0.23 -1.10
N ALA A 186 -8.34 0.58 -1.65
CA ALA A 186 -7.23 -0.35 -1.82
C ALA A 186 -6.61 -0.76 -0.48
N ILE A 187 -6.50 0.16 0.49
CA ILE A 187 -6.03 -0.14 1.85
C ILE A 187 -7.04 -1.03 2.59
N GLU A 188 -8.35 -0.77 2.45
CA GLU A 188 -9.37 -1.65 3.03
C GLU A 188 -9.28 -3.07 2.47
N LEU A 189 -8.97 -3.18 1.17
CA LEU A 189 -8.79 -4.46 0.51
C LEU A 189 -7.47 -5.15 0.90
N ALA A 190 -6.39 -4.41 1.15
CA ALA A 190 -5.04 -4.92 1.44
C ALA A 190 -4.36 -4.14 2.58
N PRO A 191 -4.84 -4.26 3.84
CA PRO A 191 -4.35 -3.46 4.97
C PRO A 191 -2.88 -3.74 5.33
N GLU A 192 -2.37 -4.92 4.97
CA GLU A 192 -0.98 -5.32 5.14
C GLU A 192 -0.01 -4.64 4.15
N ASP A 193 -0.51 -4.13 3.02
CA ASP A 193 0.30 -3.51 1.98
C ASP A 193 0.65 -2.05 2.35
N ARG A 194 1.84 -1.88 2.91
CA ARG A 194 2.36 -0.55 3.30
C ARG A 194 2.61 0.36 2.10
N SER A 195 2.80 -0.17 0.91
CA SER A 195 3.09 0.65 -0.28
C SER A 195 1.90 1.53 -0.65
N VAL A 196 0.68 1.00 -0.56
CA VAL A 196 -0.57 1.74 -0.80
C VAL A 196 -0.79 2.80 0.28
N ALA A 197 -0.53 2.45 1.55
CA ALA A 197 -0.61 3.40 2.66
C ALA A 197 0.37 4.57 2.53
N ASP A 198 1.59 4.31 2.04
CA ASP A 198 2.58 5.35 1.78
C ASP A 198 2.19 6.24 0.59
N LEU A 199 1.58 5.68 -0.46
CA LEU A 199 1.02 6.46 -1.57
C LEU A 199 -0.09 7.41 -1.08
N LEU A 200 -1.01 6.93 -0.25
CA LEU A 200 -2.09 7.75 0.30
C LEU A 200 -1.53 8.89 1.15
N ARG A 201 -0.57 8.61 2.03
CA ARG A 201 0.05 9.63 2.89
C ARG A 201 0.75 10.71 2.07
N ARG A 202 1.46 10.32 1.00
CA ARG A 202 2.11 11.27 0.08
C ARG A 202 1.09 12.13 -0.67
N LEU A 203 -0.01 11.54 -1.13
CA LEU A 203 -1.09 12.28 -1.77
C LEU A 203 -1.73 13.27 -0.79
N GLU A 204 -2.11 12.81 0.41
CA GLU A 204 -2.74 13.65 1.44
C GLU A 204 -1.84 14.79 1.89
N GLY A 205 -0.52 14.55 2.00
CA GLY A 205 0.47 15.56 2.35
C GLY A 205 0.67 16.66 1.30
N ARG A 206 0.16 16.50 0.07
CA ARG A 206 0.21 17.52 -0.98
C ARG A 206 -1.07 18.35 -1.08
N PHE A 207 -2.11 18.06 -0.29
CA PHE A 207 -3.29 18.92 -0.31
C PHE A 207 -2.96 20.25 0.38
N PRO A 208 -3.19 21.38 -0.30
CA PRO A 208 -3.07 22.69 0.34
C PRO A 208 -4.02 22.82 1.54
N PRO A 209 -3.77 23.79 2.44
CA PRO A 209 -4.68 24.08 3.55
C PRO A 209 -6.13 24.27 3.07
N SER A 210 -7.09 23.77 3.85
CA SER A 210 -8.50 23.90 3.52
C SER A 210 -8.88 25.36 3.25
N ARG A 211 -9.56 25.59 2.12
CA ARG A 211 -10.09 26.91 1.71
C ARG A 211 -9.06 28.03 1.54
N ARG A 212 -7.76 27.72 1.46
CA ARG A 212 -6.71 28.72 1.20
C ARG A 212 -5.73 28.18 0.19
N LEU A 213 -5.30 29.02 -0.75
CA LEU A 213 -4.34 28.65 -1.77
C LEU A 213 -3.52 29.86 -2.20
N GLU A 214 -2.21 29.70 -2.31
CA GLU A 214 -1.37 30.63 -3.06
C GLU A 214 -1.06 30.00 -4.42
N LEU A 215 -1.16 30.80 -5.48
CA LEU A 215 -0.77 30.42 -6.84
C LEU A 215 0.30 31.38 -7.34
N ARG A 216 1.20 30.89 -8.19
CA ARG A 216 2.00 31.75 -9.07
C ARG A 216 1.38 31.74 -10.46
N VAL A 217 0.80 32.86 -10.87
CA VAL A 217 0.22 33.05 -12.20
C VAL A 217 1.17 33.92 -13.03
N ASP A 218 1.78 33.34 -14.07
CA ASP A 218 2.89 33.95 -14.83
C ASP A 218 3.98 34.55 -13.92
N GLY A 219 4.29 33.83 -12.85
CA GLY A 219 5.32 34.20 -11.86
C GLY A 219 4.85 35.16 -10.76
N ARG A 220 3.66 35.76 -10.87
CA ARG A 220 3.06 36.65 -9.87
C ARG A 220 2.30 35.86 -8.81
N ALA A 221 2.56 36.14 -7.54
CA ALA A 221 1.85 35.50 -6.44
C ALA A 221 0.42 36.06 -6.32
N VAL A 222 -0.56 35.15 -6.22
CA VAL A 222 -1.96 35.47 -6.01
C VAL A 222 -2.52 34.56 -4.92
N SER A 223 -3.11 35.16 -3.90
CA SER A 223 -3.73 34.43 -2.80
C SER A 223 -5.23 34.25 -3.04
N PHE A 224 -5.77 33.11 -2.64
CA PHE A 224 -7.19 32.78 -2.74
C PHE A 224 -7.69 32.27 -1.39
N VAL A 225 -8.82 32.81 -0.95
CA VAL A 225 -9.46 32.45 0.33
C VAL A 225 -10.93 32.14 0.11
N GLY A 226 -11.32 30.90 0.36
CA GLY A 226 -12.67 30.34 0.17
C GLY A 226 -13.66 30.64 1.30
N GLU A 227 -13.61 31.84 1.88
CA GLU A 227 -14.45 32.28 3.00
C GLU A 227 -15.04 33.66 2.74
N ASP A 228 -16.15 34.00 3.41
CA ASP A 228 -16.83 35.31 3.27
C ASP A 228 -16.09 36.46 3.99
N ALA A 229 -15.11 36.11 4.82
CA ALA A 229 -14.24 37.05 5.50
C ALA A 229 -12.82 36.50 5.58
N VAL A 230 -11.85 37.41 5.60
CA VAL A 230 -10.42 37.12 5.70
C VAL A 230 -9.81 37.97 6.79
N GLU A 231 -8.95 37.38 7.62
CA GLU A 231 -8.10 38.15 8.52
C GLU A 231 -6.79 38.51 7.80
N VAL A 232 -6.40 39.77 7.91
CA VAL A 232 -5.19 40.31 7.28
C VAL A 232 -4.19 40.71 8.37
N GLY A 233 -2.93 40.37 8.16
CA GLY A 233 -1.84 40.74 9.06
C GLY A 233 -0.55 39.96 8.81
N ARG A 234 0.45 40.09 9.69
CA ARG A 234 1.73 39.38 9.55
C ARG A 234 1.65 37.87 9.77
N ASP A 235 0.57 37.40 10.38
CA ASP A 235 0.33 36.01 10.78
C ASP A 235 -1.19 35.80 10.85
N ALA A 236 -1.81 35.75 9.68
CA ALA A 236 -3.26 35.71 9.47
C ALA A 236 -3.59 34.94 8.17
N ASP A 237 -4.87 34.90 7.77
CA ASP A 237 -5.31 34.21 6.54
C ASP A 237 -4.68 34.81 5.28
N LEU A 238 -4.66 36.15 5.19
CA LEU A 238 -3.92 36.90 4.19
C LEU A 238 -2.69 37.53 4.85
N VAL A 239 -1.52 36.95 4.58
CA VAL A 239 -0.26 37.42 5.14
C VAL A 239 0.22 38.66 4.40
N VAL A 240 0.42 39.76 5.13
CA VAL A 240 1.01 41.00 4.63
C VAL A 240 2.11 41.46 5.58
N ARG A 241 3.32 41.67 5.03
CA ARG A 241 4.52 42.08 5.76
C ARG A 241 4.57 43.59 5.88
N GLY A 242 4.77 44.06 7.11
CA GLY A 242 5.02 45.46 7.44
C GLY A 242 5.45 45.59 8.89
N ALA A 243 6.28 46.58 9.21
CA ALA A 243 6.76 46.81 10.57
C ALA A 243 5.64 47.29 11.48
N SER A 244 4.69 48.06 10.93
CA SER A 244 3.55 48.59 11.66
C SER A 244 2.33 47.64 11.67
N VAL A 245 2.39 46.53 10.94
CA VAL A 245 1.28 45.58 10.81
C VAL A 245 1.22 44.63 12.03
N SER A 246 0.06 44.44 12.66
CA SER A 246 -0.16 43.42 13.69
C SER A 246 -0.19 42.00 13.10
N ARG A 247 -0.04 40.98 13.97
CA ARG A 247 -0.16 39.56 13.54
C ARG A 247 -1.52 39.29 12.91
N ARG A 248 -2.58 39.63 13.66
CA ARG A 248 -3.96 39.75 13.20
C ARG A 248 -4.29 41.24 13.30
N HIS A 249 -4.43 41.92 12.17
CA HIS A 249 -4.54 43.38 12.14
C HIS A 249 -5.97 43.83 11.92
N THR A 250 -6.55 43.39 10.81
CA THR A 250 -7.91 43.73 10.43
C THR A 250 -8.60 42.50 9.90
N ARG A 251 -9.93 42.49 9.98
CA ARG A 251 -10.79 41.52 9.32
C ARG A 251 -11.57 42.23 8.24
N LEU A 252 -11.51 41.68 7.03
CA LEU A 252 -12.27 42.14 5.89
C LEU A 252 -13.36 41.11 5.59
N GLY A 253 -14.61 41.52 5.54
CA GLY A 253 -15.74 40.65 5.20
C GLY A 253 -16.68 41.33 4.22
N ARG A 254 -17.65 40.58 3.70
CA ARG A 254 -18.68 41.14 2.81
C ARG A 254 -20.08 40.77 3.31
N GLU A 255 -20.96 41.75 3.40
CA GLU A 255 -22.40 41.57 3.66
C GLU A 255 -23.19 42.21 2.51
N GLY A 256 -23.75 41.38 1.62
CA GLY A 256 -24.39 41.90 0.40
C GLY A 256 -23.36 42.65 -0.47
N ASP A 257 -23.58 43.93 -0.74
CA ASP A 257 -22.65 44.79 -1.50
C ASP A 257 -21.72 45.62 -0.60
N ASP A 258 -21.88 45.51 0.72
CA ASP A 258 -21.11 46.29 1.68
C ASP A 258 -19.85 45.53 2.12
N LEU A 259 -18.73 46.23 2.12
CA LEU A 259 -17.48 45.79 2.73
C LEU A 259 -17.55 46.05 4.24
N ILE A 260 -17.25 45.03 5.02
CA ILE A 260 -17.15 45.09 6.48
C ILE A 260 -15.67 45.13 6.83
N VAL A 261 -15.25 46.19 7.53
CA VAL A 261 -13.88 46.37 8.00
C VAL A 261 -13.89 46.40 9.52
N THR A 262 -13.15 45.49 10.15
CA THR A 262 -13.07 45.40 11.62
C THR A 262 -11.62 45.43 12.06
N ASP A 263 -11.22 46.46 12.80
CA ASP A 263 -9.92 46.46 13.48
C ASP A 263 -9.88 45.40 14.58
N LEU A 264 -8.82 44.59 14.62
CA LEU A 264 -8.68 43.48 15.58
C LEU A 264 -7.78 43.86 16.77
N ASP A 265 -8.01 45.05 17.34
CA ASP A 265 -7.18 45.64 18.41
C ASP A 265 -5.72 45.75 17.97
N SER A 266 -5.53 46.30 16.77
CA SER A 266 -4.21 46.41 16.17
C SER A 266 -3.38 47.49 16.86
N ARG A 267 -2.05 47.30 16.95
CA ARG A 267 -1.17 48.22 17.69
C ARG A 267 -1.18 49.65 17.13
N ASN A 268 -1.23 49.77 15.81
CA ASN A 268 -1.10 51.05 15.10
C ASN A 268 -2.41 51.48 14.44
N GLY A 269 -3.49 50.71 14.60
CA GLY A 269 -4.81 51.01 14.06
C GLY A 269 -4.97 50.66 12.58
N THR A 270 -6.22 50.38 12.22
CA THR A 270 -6.69 50.30 10.83
C THR A 270 -7.22 51.66 10.39
N LEU A 271 -6.78 52.17 9.25
CA LEU A 271 -7.17 53.48 8.70
C LEU A 271 -8.08 53.28 7.49
N LEU A 272 -9.29 53.84 7.47
CA LEU A 272 -10.13 53.90 6.28
C LEU A 272 -9.97 55.26 5.60
N ARG A 273 -9.36 55.29 4.41
CA ARG A 273 -9.05 56.55 3.68
C ARG A 273 -8.34 57.59 4.56
N GLY A 274 -7.41 57.13 5.40
CA GLY A 274 -6.64 57.96 6.34
C GLY A 274 -7.32 58.29 7.67
N VAL A 275 -8.55 57.81 7.90
CA VAL A 275 -9.27 58.02 9.17
C VAL A 275 -9.26 56.73 10.00
N PRO A 276 -8.84 56.75 11.28
CA PRO A 276 -8.87 55.56 12.13
C PRO A 276 -10.26 54.93 12.24
N VAL A 277 -10.30 53.62 12.08
CA VAL A 277 -11.49 52.79 12.26
C VAL A 277 -11.65 52.48 13.75
N ALA A 278 -12.86 52.65 14.28
CA ALA A 278 -13.21 52.24 15.64
C ALA A 278 -14.23 51.09 15.58
N GLY A 279 -13.80 49.88 15.92
CA GLY A 279 -14.65 48.69 15.85
C GLY A 279 -14.94 48.24 14.41
N GLU A 280 -16.19 47.85 14.15
CA GLU A 280 -16.67 47.42 12.83
C GLU A 280 -17.25 48.61 12.06
N VAL A 281 -16.80 48.80 10.82
CA VAL A 281 -17.27 49.84 9.91
C VAL A 281 -17.76 49.21 8.61
N ARG A 282 -18.95 49.63 8.17
CA ARG A 282 -19.52 49.28 6.86
C ARG A 282 -19.12 50.32 5.82
N VAL A 283 -18.62 49.85 4.68
CA VAL A 283 -18.18 50.68 3.56
C VAL A 283 -18.86 50.21 2.29
N GLN A 284 -19.52 51.12 1.58
CA GLN A 284 -20.15 50.79 0.30
C GLN A 284 -19.10 50.77 -0.81
N GLY A 285 -19.04 49.65 -1.55
CA GLY A 285 -18.14 49.50 -2.70
C GLY A 285 -16.65 49.42 -2.33
N GLY A 286 -15.79 49.85 -3.26
CA GLY A 286 -14.33 49.79 -3.10
C GLY A 286 -13.75 50.91 -2.24
N THR A 287 -12.67 50.62 -1.51
CA THR A 287 -11.98 51.60 -0.65
C THR A 287 -10.51 51.26 -0.43
N GLU A 288 -9.77 52.24 0.10
CA GLU A 288 -8.41 52.05 0.60
C GLU A 288 -8.42 51.92 2.13
N ILE A 289 -7.64 50.95 2.61
CA ILE A 289 -7.46 50.60 4.01
C ILE A 289 -5.97 50.62 4.32
N GLY A 290 -5.54 51.53 5.19
CA GLY A 290 -4.19 51.53 5.77
C GLY A 290 -4.10 50.57 6.94
N LEU A 291 -3.00 49.81 7.01
CA LEU A 291 -2.63 48.99 8.17
C LEU A 291 -1.44 49.65 8.86
N GLY A 292 -1.69 50.38 9.94
CA GLY A 292 -0.70 51.30 10.50
C GLY A 292 -0.23 52.33 9.47
N ASP A 293 1.08 52.56 9.42
CA ASP A 293 1.66 53.72 8.71
C ASP A 293 2.44 53.33 7.43
N ASP A 294 2.66 52.02 7.18
CA ASP A 294 3.57 51.53 6.14
C ASP A 294 2.95 50.57 5.12
N VAL A 295 1.66 50.24 5.26
CA VAL A 295 0.95 49.33 4.35
C VAL A 295 -0.41 49.90 3.99
N THR A 296 -0.73 49.91 2.70
CA THR A 296 -2.06 50.29 2.20
C THR A 296 -2.62 49.19 1.31
N LEU A 297 -3.87 48.82 1.57
CA LEU A 297 -4.65 47.86 0.81
C LEU A 297 -5.72 48.60 0.01
N LYS A 298 -5.90 48.24 -1.25
CA LYS A 298 -7.09 48.56 -2.03
C LYS A 298 -8.02 47.36 -2.00
N VAL A 299 -9.23 47.55 -1.50
CA VAL A 299 -10.26 46.49 -1.38
C VAL A 299 -11.44 46.84 -2.26
N GLU A 300 -11.83 45.94 -3.15
CA GLU A 300 -12.89 46.14 -4.12
C GLU A 300 -13.82 44.92 -4.17
N PRO A 301 -15.14 45.09 -4.35
CA PRO A 301 -16.02 43.97 -4.67
C PRO A 301 -15.57 43.25 -5.94
N ALA A 302 -15.59 41.92 -5.94
CA ALA A 302 -15.23 41.10 -7.09
C ALA A 302 -16.15 39.87 -7.19
N GLY A 303 -17.16 39.95 -8.07
CA GLY A 303 -18.20 38.92 -8.16
C GLY A 303 -18.95 38.77 -6.85
N GLU A 304 -18.95 37.56 -6.29
CA GLU A 304 -19.55 37.29 -4.97
C GLU A 304 -18.59 37.56 -3.79
N GLY A 305 -17.36 38.01 -4.06
CA GLY A 305 -16.30 38.16 -3.06
C GLY A 305 -15.65 39.55 -3.03
N LEU A 306 -14.41 39.57 -2.53
CA LEU A 306 -13.54 40.74 -2.44
C LEU A 306 -12.24 40.50 -3.21
N ARG A 307 -11.73 41.54 -3.86
CA ARG A 307 -10.36 41.65 -4.35
C ARG A 307 -9.60 42.57 -3.42
N VAL A 308 -8.51 42.09 -2.84
CA VAL A 308 -7.60 42.85 -2.00
C VAL A 308 -6.28 42.98 -2.76
N THR A 309 -5.79 44.21 -2.94
CA THR A 309 -4.50 44.48 -3.57
C THR A 309 -3.63 45.29 -2.63
N VAL A 310 -2.40 44.86 -2.38
CA VAL A 310 -1.44 45.65 -1.61
C VAL A 310 -0.88 46.74 -2.53
N VAL A 311 -1.29 47.99 -2.32
CA VAL A 311 -0.88 49.13 -3.14
C VAL A 311 0.41 49.77 -2.64
N ASP A 312 0.68 49.69 -1.33
CA ASP A 312 1.91 50.16 -0.70
C ASP A 312 2.36 49.20 0.41
N GLY A 313 3.67 49.09 0.61
CA GLY A 313 4.30 48.17 1.56
C GLY A 313 5.26 47.14 0.93
N LEU A 314 5.79 46.24 1.76
CA LEU A 314 6.80 45.24 1.34
C LEU A 314 6.26 44.20 0.35
N ASP A 315 4.97 43.92 0.40
CA ASP A 315 4.27 42.97 -0.47
C ASP A 315 3.47 43.68 -1.57
N ARG A 316 3.94 44.85 -2.02
CA ARG A 316 3.32 45.60 -3.12
C ARG A 316 3.04 44.70 -4.32
N ASP A 317 1.88 44.93 -4.94
CA ASP A 317 1.32 44.18 -6.07
C ASP A 317 0.82 42.76 -5.72
N LEU A 318 0.89 42.33 -4.45
CA LEU A 318 0.18 41.13 -3.99
C LEU A 318 -1.33 41.32 -4.20
N VAL A 319 -1.95 40.33 -4.84
CA VAL A 319 -3.39 40.26 -5.04
C VAL A 319 -3.96 39.08 -4.26
N ALA A 320 -5.08 39.30 -3.58
CA ALA A 320 -5.87 38.25 -2.97
C ALA A 320 -7.33 38.31 -3.43
N LEU A 321 -7.92 37.16 -3.71
CA LEU A 321 -9.35 36.99 -4.00
C LEU A 321 -9.99 36.20 -2.87
N VAL A 322 -11.08 36.73 -2.32
CA VAL A 322 -11.71 36.23 -1.10
C VAL A 322 -13.20 36.03 -1.34
N GLY A 323 -13.74 34.84 -1.09
CA GLY A 323 -15.17 34.56 -1.20
C GLY A 323 -15.48 33.07 -1.32
N ARG A 324 -16.74 32.69 -1.05
CA ARG A 324 -17.20 31.29 -1.15
C ARG A 324 -17.57 30.83 -2.56
N GLY A 325 -17.88 31.77 -3.44
CA GLY A 325 -18.23 31.51 -4.84
C GLY A 325 -17.02 31.27 -5.74
N GLU A 326 -17.24 31.44 -7.04
CA GLU A 326 -16.15 31.41 -8.03
C GLU A 326 -15.29 32.67 -7.94
N LEU A 327 -13.99 32.47 -7.68
CA LEU A 327 -12.98 33.52 -7.63
C LEU A 327 -12.27 33.60 -8.98
N ARG A 328 -12.31 34.78 -9.61
CA ARG A 328 -11.78 34.98 -10.95
C ARG A 328 -10.66 36.01 -10.96
N LEU A 329 -9.49 35.56 -11.41
CA LEU A 329 -8.34 36.42 -11.66
C LEU A 329 -8.43 36.97 -13.09
N GLU A 330 -8.21 38.27 -13.23
CA GLU A 330 -8.19 38.92 -14.53
C GLU A 330 -7.04 38.38 -15.39
N GLY A 331 -7.33 38.05 -16.64
CA GLY A 331 -6.36 37.45 -17.57
C GLY A 331 -6.19 35.93 -17.46
N LEU A 332 -6.83 35.27 -16.50
CA LEU A 332 -6.86 33.81 -16.40
C LEU A 332 -8.23 33.27 -16.85
N ALA A 333 -8.24 32.43 -17.89
CA ALA A 333 -9.45 31.79 -18.42
C ALA A 333 -9.90 30.59 -17.55
N ALA A 334 -10.04 30.82 -16.25
CA ALA A 334 -10.48 29.83 -15.28
C ALA A 334 -11.08 30.50 -14.03
N ALA A 335 -11.91 29.73 -13.32
CA ALA A 335 -12.41 30.07 -12.00
C ALA A 335 -11.74 29.19 -10.94
N LEU A 336 -11.42 29.77 -9.77
CA LEU A 336 -11.03 29.02 -8.59
C LEU A 336 -12.20 28.94 -7.60
N SER A 337 -12.39 27.79 -6.96
CA SER A 337 -13.36 27.61 -5.89
C SER A 337 -12.86 26.58 -4.87
N PHE A 338 -13.58 26.39 -3.76
CA PHE A 338 -13.19 25.46 -2.70
C PHE A 338 -14.29 24.45 -2.31
N PRO A 339 -14.85 23.68 -3.27
CA PRO A 339 -15.86 22.67 -2.98
C PRO A 339 -15.31 21.62 -2.00
N GLY A 340 -16.08 21.30 -0.96
CA GLY A 340 -15.63 20.39 0.10
C GLY A 340 -14.37 20.86 0.84
N GLY A 341 -13.98 22.14 0.72
CA GLY A 341 -12.78 22.71 1.29
C GLY A 341 -11.52 22.57 0.43
N HIS A 342 -11.59 21.94 -0.74
CA HIS A 342 -10.44 21.66 -1.59
C HIS A 342 -10.32 22.67 -2.73
N ALA A 343 -9.14 23.29 -2.88
CA ALA A 343 -8.91 24.26 -3.94
C ALA A 343 -9.06 23.59 -5.32
N THR A 344 -9.98 24.10 -6.12
CA THR A 344 -10.36 23.52 -7.40
C THR A 344 -10.33 24.61 -8.45
N ILE A 345 -9.55 24.38 -9.52
CA ILE A 345 -9.52 25.25 -10.68
C ILE A 345 -10.37 24.65 -11.79
N THR A 346 -11.29 25.45 -12.32
CA THR A 346 -12.19 25.06 -13.41
C THR A 346 -11.85 25.92 -14.62
N PRO A 347 -11.23 25.35 -15.68
CA PRO A 347 -11.03 26.07 -16.92
C PRO A 347 -12.35 26.53 -17.52
N ASP A 348 -12.34 27.70 -18.16
CA ASP A 348 -13.53 28.19 -18.85
C ASP A 348 -13.88 27.29 -20.04
N ARG A 349 -15.16 27.32 -20.43
CA ARG A 349 -15.62 26.54 -21.58
C ARG A 349 -14.88 26.98 -22.85
N GLY A 350 -14.09 26.06 -23.42
CA GLY A 350 -13.33 26.29 -24.64
C GLY A 350 -11.87 26.69 -24.42
N ALA A 351 -11.47 26.96 -23.17
CA ALA A 351 -10.06 27.19 -22.83
C ALA A 351 -9.24 25.91 -23.00
N ALA A 352 -8.03 26.05 -23.54
CA ALA A 352 -7.05 24.98 -23.61
C ALA A 352 -6.32 24.88 -22.26
N ALA A 353 -6.62 23.84 -21.48
CA ALA A 353 -5.97 23.59 -20.20
C ALA A 353 -5.15 22.29 -20.20
N GLU A 354 -3.94 22.37 -19.63
CA GLU A 354 -3.02 21.26 -19.47
C GLU A 354 -2.52 21.20 -18.02
N LEU A 355 -2.52 20.00 -17.44
CA LEU A 355 -1.91 19.68 -16.15
C LEU A 355 -0.61 18.90 -16.43
N GLY A 356 0.53 19.55 -16.22
CA GLY A 356 1.82 19.05 -16.69
C GLY A 356 1.84 18.91 -18.21
N ARG A 357 1.66 17.69 -18.71
CA ARG A 357 1.57 17.38 -20.16
C ARG A 357 0.20 16.84 -20.58
N GLN A 358 -0.71 16.67 -19.62
CA GLN A 358 -2.00 16.04 -19.86
C GLN A 358 -3.05 17.11 -20.10
N LYS A 359 -3.78 17.02 -21.22
CA LYS A 359 -4.93 17.89 -21.46
C LYS A 359 -6.05 17.59 -20.47
N VAL A 360 -6.61 18.65 -19.88
CA VAL A 360 -7.70 18.58 -18.91
C VAL A 360 -8.80 19.55 -19.33
N ALA A 361 -10.05 19.10 -19.26
CA ALA A 361 -11.24 19.93 -19.54
C ALA A 361 -12.23 19.92 -18.37
N ALA A 362 -11.98 19.09 -17.37
CA ALA A 362 -12.76 19.01 -16.14
C ALA A 362 -12.12 19.88 -15.04
N PRO A 363 -12.85 20.19 -13.97
CA PRO A 363 -12.29 20.82 -12.78
C PRO A 363 -11.11 19.99 -12.23
N VAL A 364 -10.03 20.66 -11.87
CA VAL A 364 -8.82 20.06 -11.32
C VAL A 364 -8.72 20.44 -9.85
N VAL A 365 -8.70 19.44 -8.97
CA VAL A 365 -8.35 19.67 -7.57
C VAL A 365 -6.84 19.84 -7.48
N LEU A 366 -6.42 20.98 -6.97
CA LEU A 366 -5.02 21.40 -6.97
C LEU A 366 -4.26 20.77 -5.81
N LEU A 367 -3.05 20.29 -6.11
CA LEU A 367 -2.08 19.81 -5.14
C LEU A 367 -0.83 20.70 -5.16
N GLU A 368 -0.13 20.80 -4.04
CA GLU A 368 1.20 21.39 -3.96
C GLU A 368 2.14 20.75 -5.00
N GLY A 369 2.88 21.60 -5.71
CA GLY A 369 3.75 21.23 -6.83
C GLY A 369 3.05 21.00 -8.17
N ASP A 370 1.72 21.16 -8.27
CA ASP A 370 1.04 21.08 -9.57
C ASP A 370 1.43 22.27 -10.46
N GLN A 371 1.55 21.98 -11.77
CA GLN A 371 1.83 22.98 -12.80
C GLN A 371 0.79 22.85 -13.90
N LEU A 372 0.10 23.95 -14.19
CA LEU A 372 -0.92 24.03 -15.22
C LEU A 372 -0.57 25.10 -16.26
N THR A 373 -1.07 24.91 -17.46
CA THR A 373 -1.12 25.94 -18.50
C THR A 373 -2.56 26.08 -18.96
N ILE A 374 -3.12 27.30 -18.90
CA ILE A 374 -4.50 27.60 -19.30
C ILE A 374 -4.47 28.74 -20.31
N ASP A 375 -4.82 28.48 -21.57
CA ASP A 375 -4.72 29.42 -22.69
C ASP A 375 -3.35 30.13 -22.78
N GLY A 376 -2.29 29.38 -22.48
CA GLY A 376 -0.90 29.88 -22.51
C GLY A 376 -0.43 30.56 -21.22
N VAL A 377 -1.34 30.83 -20.27
CA VAL A 377 -1.00 31.37 -18.94
C VAL A 377 -0.50 30.25 -18.06
N ARG A 378 0.66 30.43 -17.42
CA ARG A 378 1.22 29.44 -16.51
C ARG A 378 0.66 29.64 -15.10
N VAL A 379 0.22 28.54 -14.48
CA VAL A 379 -0.25 28.49 -13.10
C VAL A 379 0.56 27.45 -12.34
N GLU A 380 1.24 27.86 -11.28
CA GLU A 380 2.03 26.97 -10.41
C GLU A 380 1.44 26.98 -9.00
N VAL A 381 1.28 25.80 -8.42
CA VAL A 381 0.98 25.64 -6.99
C VAL A 381 2.33 25.43 -6.27
N PRO A 382 2.83 26.45 -5.53
CA PRO A 382 4.17 26.42 -4.96
C PRO A 382 4.37 25.32 -3.91
#